data_AF-F7RIT9-F1
#
_entry.id   AF-F7RIT9-F1
#
_cell.length_a   1.000
_cell.length_b   1.000
_cell.length_c   1.000
_cell.angle_alpha   90.00
_cell.angle_beta   90.00
_cell.angle_gamma   90.00
#
_symmetry.space_group_name_H-M   'P 1'
#
loop_
_entity.id
_entity.type
_entity.pdbx_description
1 polymer ?
#
loop_
_entity_poly.entity_id
_entity_poly.type
_entity_poly.pdbx_seq_one_letter_code
_entity_poly.pdbx_strand_id
1 'polypeptide(L)'
;MLIPIYGIPLTNLLYVAIILNCFSYWETPLSNTRDDFTQATKRMLSDRVNGICSAPTCNKSTKGPSGSSTDAMVSIGVAAHICAATEGGPRYDPTMSQETRKSIDNGIWLCCNHARMIDVDPEFYTVQRLQKWKIDAEKRAAARLNLKPIPSRKVVVSINDLQRLNYFSGIYSSQFLDDLKTERFRAKVPNSLIDTLTIAHDKRDDPKLEFVNEELEQMRQELISAIEAFMDHFKQQSGGNKESYDYIDLNEIRRKYPQSVDKFADMIDKTRELAIEVGNAAVKFEKFSSHLCNLKGQTDTKLLVNYPY
;
A
#
# COMPACT_ATOMS: atom_id res chain seq x y z
N MET A 1 57.01 13.98 -30.72
CA MET A 1 58.34 13.69 -30.12
C MET A 1 58.12 12.76 -28.95
N LEU A 2 58.51 11.49 -29.11
CA LEU A 2 58.42 10.46 -28.08
C LEU A 2 59.67 10.54 -27.18
N ILE A 3 59.49 10.54 -25.87
CA ILE A 3 60.57 10.27 -24.90
C ILE A 3 60.36 8.82 -24.41
N PRO A 4 61.40 7.98 -24.39
CA PRO A 4 61.28 6.54 -24.16
C PRO A 4 61.21 6.19 -22.67
N ILE A 5 60.48 5.12 -22.38
CA ILE A 5 60.35 4.48 -21.07
C ILE A 5 61.43 3.40 -20.96
N TYR A 6 62.31 3.51 -19.97
CA TYR A 6 63.16 2.40 -19.53
C TYR A 6 62.93 2.13 -18.05
N GLY A 7 62.60 0.87 -17.74
CA GLY A 7 63.03 0.20 -16.51
C GLY A 7 62.06 0.21 -15.33
N ILE A 8 61.17 -0.79 -15.26
CA ILE A 8 60.71 -1.35 -13.98
C ILE A 8 60.79 -2.88 -14.05
N PRO A 9 61.39 -3.57 -13.05
CA PRO A 9 61.60 -5.02 -13.06
C PRO A 9 60.34 -5.84 -12.77
N LEU A 10 60.32 -7.05 -13.31
CA LEU A 10 59.30 -8.10 -13.17
C LEU A 10 59.22 -8.65 -11.74
N THR A 11 58.38 -8.08 -10.89
CA THR A 11 57.79 -8.79 -9.73
C THR A 11 56.42 -8.22 -9.36
N ASN A 12 55.37 -8.66 -10.06
CA ASN A 12 54.02 -8.93 -9.53
C ASN A 12 53.00 -9.09 -10.68
N LEU A 13 53.03 -10.27 -11.32
CA LEU A 13 51.96 -10.76 -12.20
C LEU A 13 50.74 -11.22 -11.37
N LEU A 14 50.22 -10.34 -10.51
CA LEU A 14 48.91 -10.49 -9.88
C LEU A 14 48.15 -9.16 -9.72
N TYR A 15 48.65 -8.06 -10.29
CA TYR A 15 48.05 -6.72 -10.14
C TYR A 15 47.47 -6.12 -11.45
N VAL A 16 47.48 -6.87 -12.56
CA VAL A 16 47.04 -6.39 -13.89
C VAL A 16 45.70 -7.03 -14.33
N ALA A 17 44.98 -7.69 -13.44
CA ALA A 17 43.62 -8.19 -13.70
C ALA A 17 42.50 -7.26 -13.18
N ILE A 18 42.81 -6.01 -12.81
CA ILE A 18 41.82 -5.05 -12.26
C ILE A 18 41.59 -3.83 -13.16
N ILE A 19 42.39 -3.62 -14.21
CA ILE A 19 42.19 -2.50 -15.14
C ILE A 19 42.15 -3.06 -16.56
N LEU A 20 41.01 -3.65 -16.95
CA LEU A 20 40.51 -3.79 -18.34
C LEU A 20 39.20 -4.61 -18.34
N ASN A 21 38.17 -4.12 -17.62
CA ASN A 21 36.79 -4.55 -17.81
C ASN A 21 35.79 -3.40 -17.62
N CYS A 22 36.22 -2.17 -17.94
CA CYS A 22 35.35 -1.02 -18.12
C CYS A 22 35.16 -0.83 -19.63
N PHE A 23 34.21 -1.53 -20.25
CA PHE A 23 33.48 -1.10 -21.47
C PHE A 23 32.59 -2.28 -21.94
N SER A 24 31.41 -2.44 -21.31
CA SER A 24 30.16 -2.92 -21.93
C SER A 24 29.20 -3.54 -20.91
N TYR A 25 28.60 -2.76 -20.02
CA TYR A 25 27.29 -3.10 -19.44
C TYR A 25 26.52 -1.81 -19.20
N TRP A 26 25.81 -1.37 -20.24
CA TRP A 26 24.73 -0.40 -20.12
C TRP A 26 23.49 -1.15 -19.62
N GLU A 27 22.97 -0.67 -18.50
CA GLU A 27 21.56 -0.62 -18.11
C GLU A 27 20.72 -1.90 -18.21
N THR A 28 20.73 -2.69 -17.13
CA THR A 28 19.47 -3.23 -16.61
C THR A 28 19.18 -2.51 -15.30
N PRO A 29 18.07 -1.75 -15.16
CA PRO A 29 17.69 -1.21 -13.88
C PRO A 29 17.34 -2.40 -12.98
N LEU A 30 18.13 -2.61 -11.93
CA LEU A 30 17.67 -3.40 -10.79
C LEU A 30 16.35 -2.75 -10.35
N SER A 31 15.23 -3.49 -10.48
CA SER A 31 13.99 -3.05 -9.88
C SER A 31 14.28 -2.82 -8.40
N ASN A 32 14.01 -1.61 -7.92
CA ASN A 32 14.27 -1.25 -6.54
C ASN A 32 13.37 -2.14 -5.66
N THR A 33 13.93 -3.21 -5.09
CA THR A 33 13.20 -4.22 -4.29
C THR A 33 12.67 -3.65 -2.97
N ARG A 34 13.05 -2.41 -2.66
CA ARG A 34 12.60 -1.67 -1.50
C ARG A 34 11.43 -0.77 -1.89
N ASP A 35 10.32 -0.87 -1.16
CA ASP A 35 9.14 -0.03 -1.35
C ASP A 35 9.33 1.41 -0.83
N ASP A 36 10.35 2.08 -1.37
CA ASP A 36 10.73 3.43 -1.01
C ASP A 36 9.73 4.47 -1.51
N PHE A 37 9.60 5.55 -0.74
CA PHE A 37 8.80 6.71 -1.12
C PHE A 37 9.32 7.37 -2.40
N THR A 38 8.40 7.78 -3.26
CA THR A 38 8.73 8.66 -4.39
C THR A 38 9.26 10.00 -3.90
N GLN A 39 10.01 10.73 -4.74
CA GLN A 39 10.50 12.07 -4.39
C GLN A 39 9.34 13.04 -4.08
N ALA A 40 8.20 12.89 -4.76
CA ALA A 40 7.00 13.67 -4.48
C ALA A 40 6.46 13.38 -3.07
N THR A 41 6.35 12.10 -2.69
CA THR A 41 5.92 11.69 -1.34
C THR A 41 6.86 12.23 -0.26
N LYS A 42 8.19 12.13 -0.48
CA LYS A 42 9.18 12.67 0.48
C LYS A 42 9.05 14.18 0.67
N ARG A 43 8.83 14.93 -0.42
CA ARG A 43 8.57 16.39 -0.36
C ARG A 43 7.30 16.67 0.42
N MET A 44 6.20 16.00 0.09
CA MET A 44 4.93 16.18 0.82
C MET A 44 5.07 15.89 2.33
N LEU A 45 5.74 14.80 2.71
CA LEU A 45 6.00 14.48 4.12
C LEU A 45 6.74 15.60 4.83
N SER A 46 7.78 16.15 4.19
CA SER A 46 8.50 17.31 4.73
C SER A 46 7.62 18.54 4.82
N ASP A 47 6.89 18.87 3.75
CA ASP A 47 6.22 20.17 3.62
C ASP A 47 5.00 20.26 4.54
N ARG A 48 4.30 19.14 4.78
CA ARG A 48 3.18 19.03 5.75
C ARG A 48 3.59 19.36 7.19
N VAL A 49 4.87 19.19 7.53
CA VAL A 49 5.41 19.54 8.86
C VAL A 49 6.36 20.74 8.81
N ASN A 50 6.32 21.52 7.72
CA ASN A 50 7.18 22.68 7.48
C ASN A 50 8.69 22.38 7.59
N GLY A 51 9.10 21.18 7.18
CA GLY A 51 10.49 20.73 7.27
C GLY A 51 11.01 20.60 8.71
N ILE A 52 10.13 20.50 9.70
CA ILE A 52 10.49 20.33 11.11
C ILE A 52 10.35 18.87 11.51
N CYS A 53 11.32 18.34 12.26
CA CYS A 53 11.30 16.97 12.75
C CYS A 53 10.00 16.65 13.52
N SER A 54 9.33 15.55 13.17
CA SER A 54 8.07 15.13 13.80
C SER A 54 8.23 14.57 15.22
N ALA A 55 9.44 14.22 15.65
CA ALA A 55 9.66 13.74 17.01
C ALA A 55 9.16 14.76 18.06
N PRO A 56 8.57 14.30 19.18
CA PRO A 56 8.16 15.14 20.29
C PRO A 56 9.34 15.98 20.76
N THR A 57 9.05 17.24 21.11
CA THR A 57 9.99 18.23 21.66
C THR A 57 11.22 18.59 20.81
N CYS A 58 11.59 17.82 19.77
CA CYS A 58 12.79 18.05 18.96
C CYS A 58 12.76 19.40 18.24
N ASN A 59 11.66 19.71 17.53
CA ASN A 59 11.43 20.98 16.80
C ASN A 59 12.56 21.44 15.85
N LYS A 60 13.52 20.57 15.51
CA LYS A 60 14.67 20.89 14.66
C LYS A 60 14.21 21.09 13.21
N SER A 61 14.52 22.26 12.63
CA SER A 61 14.44 22.49 11.19
C SER A 61 15.43 21.59 10.46
N THR A 62 14.99 20.94 9.40
CA THR A 62 15.76 19.91 8.68
C THR A 62 16.23 20.34 7.30
N LYS A 63 15.93 21.59 6.91
CA LYS A 63 16.33 22.20 5.64
C LYS A 63 16.94 23.57 5.92
N GLY A 64 17.91 23.98 5.12
CA GLY A 64 18.54 25.29 5.20
C GLY A 64 19.39 25.61 3.96
N PRO A 65 19.91 26.83 3.83
CA PRO A 65 20.79 27.20 2.73
C PRO A 65 22.13 26.45 2.82
N SER A 66 22.73 26.15 1.67
CA SER A 66 24.09 25.63 1.59
C SER A 66 25.08 26.77 1.35
N GLY A 67 26.28 26.67 1.92
CA GLY A 67 27.38 27.61 1.62
C GLY A 67 28.03 27.40 0.25
N SER A 68 27.64 26.35 -0.48
CA SER A 68 28.26 26.00 -1.78
C SER A 68 27.80 26.85 -2.96
N SER A 69 26.53 27.30 -2.99
CA SER A 69 25.99 28.22 -3.98
C SER A 69 24.65 28.78 -3.52
N THR A 70 24.17 29.84 -4.19
CA THR A 70 22.86 30.48 -3.91
C THR A 70 21.67 29.57 -4.19
N ASP A 71 21.82 28.62 -5.12
CA ASP A 71 20.75 27.70 -5.54
C ASP A 71 20.81 26.36 -4.80
N ALA A 72 21.80 26.18 -3.92
CA ALA A 72 21.99 24.94 -3.17
C ALA A 72 21.36 24.99 -1.77
N MET A 73 20.77 23.87 -1.36
CA MET A 73 20.24 23.66 -0.01
C MET A 73 20.91 22.48 0.69
N VAL A 74 20.93 22.51 2.01
CA VAL A 74 21.25 21.35 2.85
C VAL A 74 19.96 20.77 3.42
N SER A 75 19.90 19.44 3.53
CA SER A 75 18.86 18.78 4.31
C SER A 75 19.42 17.64 5.15
N ILE A 76 18.99 17.60 6.40
CA ILE A 76 19.22 16.50 7.35
C ILE A 76 17.92 15.75 7.66
N GLY A 77 16.88 15.99 6.86
CA GLY A 77 15.57 15.38 7.03
C GLY A 77 15.46 14.07 6.24
N VAL A 78 14.74 13.13 6.82
CA VAL A 78 14.54 11.78 6.30
C VAL A 78 13.05 11.47 6.35
N ALA A 79 12.51 11.04 5.21
CA ALA A 79 11.19 10.41 5.16
C ALA A 79 11.35 8.96 5.62
N ALA A 80 11.02 8.69 6.88
CA ALA A 80 11.11 7.37 7.46
C ALA A 80 9.76 6.63 7.32
N HIS A 81 9.82 5.31 7.15
CA HIS A 81 8.64 4.46 7.14
C HIS A 81 8.21 4.16 8.58
N ILE A 82 6.89 4.21 8.83
CA ILE A 82 6.30 3.79 10.10
C ILE A 82 6.32 2.26 10.19
N CYS A 83 5.80 1.57 9.17
CA CYS A 83 5.98 0.13 8.94
C CYS A 83 6.97 -0.09 7.80
N ALA A 84 7.93 -1.01 7.95
CA ALA A 84 9.03 -1.17 7.01
C ALA A 84 8.60 -1.35 5.54
N ALA A 85 9.42 -0.81 4.64
CA ALA A 85 9.28 -0.92 3.19
C ALA A 85 9.57 -2.33 2.63
N THR A 86 10.16 -3.20 3.45
CA THR A 86 10.61 -4.53 3.06
C THR A 86 10.43 -5.49 4.21
N GLU A 87 10.24 -6.76 3.86
CA GLU A 87 10.23 -7.86 4.81
C GLU A 87 11.51 -7.87 5.66
N GLY A 88 11.37 -8.26 6.93
CA GLY A 88 12.46 -8.27 7.91
C GLY A 88 12.89 -6.90 8.44
N GLY A 89 12.30 -5.81 7.95
CA GLY A 89 12.56 -4.47 8.47
C GLY A 89 11.80 -4.14 9.78
N PRO A 90 12.16 -3.04 10.46
CA PRO A 90 11.50 -2.62 11.69
C PRO A 90 9.98 -2.42 11.51
N ARG A 91 9.18 -3.08 12.35
CA ARG A 91 7.70 -3.02 12.29
C ARG A 91 7.14 -3.42 10.92
N TYR A 92 7.77 -4.35 10.21
CA TYR A 92 7.21 -4.88 8.98
C TYR A 92 5.85 -5.52 9.24
N ASP A 93 4.88 -5.21 8.40
CA ASP A 93 3.54 -5.80 8.43
C ASP A 93 3.31 -6.55 7.11
N PRO A 94 3.21 -7.89 7.15
CA PRO A 94 3.06 -8.71 5.95
C PRO A 94 1.70 -8.48 5.26
N THR A 95 0.70 -7.93 5.94
CA THR A 95 -0.63 -7.68 5.33
C THR A 95 -0.66 -6.37 4.54
N MET A 96 0.34 -5.50 4.68
CA MET A 96 0.39 -4.24 3.96
C MET A 96 0.75 -4.46 2.49
N SER A 97 -0.12 -4.01 1.57
CA SER A 97 0.21 -3.95 0.14
C SER A 97 1.38 -3.02 -0.15
N GLN A 98 2.04 -3.22 -1.29
CA GLN A 98 3.13 -2.36 -1.78
C GLN A 98 2.71 -0.88 -1.88
N GLU A 99 1.50 -0.60 -2.36
CA GLU A 99 0.95 0.76 -2.48
C GLU A 99 0.79 1.39 -1.10
N THR A 100 0.30 0.61 -0.13
CA THR A 100 0.15 1.04 1.26
C THR A 100 1.51 1.34 1.89
N ARG A 101 2.52 0.50 1.64
CA ARG A 101 3.90 0.71 2.13
C ARG A 101 4.53 1.99 1.57
N LYS A 102 4.25 2.33 0.31
CA LYS A 102 4.72 3.56 -0.38
C LYS A 102 3.83 4.79 -0.12
N SER A 103 2.69 4.64 0.54
CA SER A 103 1.75 5.74 0.78
C SER A 103 2.34 6.77 1.75
N ILE A 104 1.94 8.03 1.56
CA ILE A 104 2.23 9.10 2.51
C ILE A 104 1.74 8.75 3.91
N ASP A 105 0.68 7.96 4.06
CA ASP A 105 0.12 7.56 5.35
C ASP A 105 1.11 6.75 6.18
N ASN A 106 1.93 5.91 5.53
CA ASN A 106 2.99 5.12 6.15
C ASN A 106 4.30 5.90 6.36
N GLY A 107 4.37 7.18 5.97
CA GLY A 107 5.57 8.00 6.13
C GLY A 107 5.51 8.97 7.32
N ILE A 108 6.67 9.25 7.91
CA ILE A 108 6.90 10.31 8.89
C ILE A 108 8.18 11.08 8.57
N TRP A 109 8.20 12.40 8.76
CA TRP A 109 9.37 13.23 8.50
C TRP A 109 10.20 13.47 9.78
N LEU A 110 11.45 13.00 9.80
CA LEU A 110 12.32 13.07 10.97
C LEU A 110 13.68 13.67 10.61
N CYS A 111 14.41 14.24 11.58
CA CYS A 111 15.84 14.48 11.37
C CYS A 111 16.60 13.14 11.38
N CYS A 112 17.79 13.10 10.76
CA CYS A 112 18.61 11.91 10.66
C CYS A 112 18.81 11.15 11.98
N ASN A 113 18.98 11.86 13.10
CA ASN A 113 19.12 11.25 14.44
C ASN A 113 17.85 10.50 14.86
N HIS A 114 16.69 11.13 14.76
CA HIS A 114 15.43 10.49 15.16
C HIS A 114 15.01 9.40 14.18
N ALA A 115 15.29 9.56 12.88
CA ALA A 115 15.08 8.51 11.89
C ALA A 115 15.88 7.24 12.24
N ARG A 116 17.16 7.39 12.63
CA ARG A 116 17.94 6.24 13.10
C ARG A 116 17.41 5.66 14.41
N MET A 117 17.04 6.51 15.35
CA MET A 117 16.59 6.09 16.69
C MET A 117 15.34 5.21 16.64
N ILE A 118 14.36 5.54 15.78
CA ILE A 118 13.12 4.76 15.68
C ILE A 118 13.35 3.36 15.11
N ASP A 119 14.41 3.17 14.31
CA ASP A 119 14.73 1.88 13.70
C ASP A 119 15.60 0.99 14.60
N VAL A 120 16.33 1.58 15.55
CA VAL A 120 17.17 0.84 16.50
C VAL A 120 16.34 0.19 17.61
N ASP A 121 15.21 0.79 17.98
CA ASP A 121 14.34 0.29 19.05
C ASP A 121 12.86 0.23 18.61
N PRO A 122 12.50 -0.73 17.73
CA PRO A 122 11.14 -0.82 17.21
C PRO A 122 10.08 -1.21 18.24
N GLU A 123 10.48 -1.85 19.34
CA GLU A 123 9.60 -2.21 20.44
C GLU A 123 9.15 -0.98 21.22
N PHE A 124 10.08 -0.04 21.51
CA PHE A 124 9.72 1.22 22.12
C PHE A 124 9.03 2.16 21.13
N TYR A 125 9.52 2.26 19.89
CA TYR A 125 8.96 3.11 18.84
C TYR A 125 7.93 2.36 18.00
N THR A 126 6.81 1.98 18.63
CA THR A 126 5.71 1.25 17.97
C THR A 126 5.05 2.05 16.84
N VAL A 127 4.35 1.34 15.95
CA VAL A 127 3.54 1.94 14.86
C VAL A 127 2.61 3.02 15.40
N GLN A 128 1.87 2.74 16.47
CA GLN A 128 0.90 3.65 17.07
C GLN A 128 1.60 4.92 17.62
N ARG A 129 2.77 4.76 18.23
CA ARG A 129 3.57 5.88 18.75
C ARG A 129 4.05 6.79 17.61
N LEU A 130 4.57 6.22 16.52
CA LEU A 130 5.04 7.00 15.38
C LEU A 130 3.88 7.70 14.63
N GLN A 131 2.73 7.05 14.50
CA GLN A 131 1.52 7.69 13.98
C GLN A 131 1.10 8.88 14.83
N LYS A 132 1.15 8.75 16.16
CA LYS A 132 0.88 9.87 17.07
C LYS A 132 1.88 11.02 16.86
N TRP A 133 3.17 10.73 16.71
CA TRP A 133 4.20 11.75 16.44
C TRP A 133 3.92 12.51 15.16
N LYS A 134 3.57 11.81 14.08
CA LYS A 134 3.18 12.41 12.81
C LYS A 134 2.01 13.37 12.98
N ILE A 135 0.92 12.93 13.60
CA ILE A 135 -0.29 13.74 13.82
C ILE A 135 0.05 14.99 14.66
N ASP A 136 0.78 14.82 15.76
CA ASP A 136 1.14 15.93 16.65
C ASP A 136 2.09 16.92 15.95
N ALA A 137 2.95 16.46 15.04
CA ALA A 137 3.79 17.32 14.21
C ALA A 137 3.01 18.13 13.18
N GLU A 138 2.04 17.51 12.49
CA GLU A 138 1.15 18.19 11.55
C GLU A 138 0.27 19.22 12.28
N LYS A 139 -0.24 18.90 13.48
CA LYS A 139 -0.94 19.86 14.34
C LYS A 139 -0.06 21.06 14.73
N ARG A 140 1.19 20.81 15.11
CA ARG A 140 2.17 21.88 15.40
C ARG A 140 2.41 22.76 14.16
N ALA A 141 2.52 22.18 12.97
CA ALA A 141 2.70 22.92 11.73
C ALA A 141 1.46 23.76 11.38
N ALA A 142 0.26 23.19 11.48
CA ALA A 142 -1.00 23.90 11.27
C ALA A 142 -1.15 25.08 12.24
N ALA A 143 -0.84 24.87 13.52
CA ALA A 143 -0.89 25.92 14.54
C ALA A 143 0.05 27.09 14.25
N ARG A 144 1.25 26.84 13.70
CA ARG A 144 2.20 27.90 13.29
C ARG A 144 1.66 28.79 12.17
N LEU A 145 0.76 28.26 11.35
CA LEU A 145 0.10 28.99 10.27
C LEU A 145 -1.25 29.58 10.70
N ASN A 146 -1.62 29.50 11.98
CA ASN A 146 -2.95 29.84 12.49
C ASN A 146 -4.08 29.13 11.74
N LEU A 147 -3.79 27.97 11.14
CA LEU A 147 -4.80 27.12 10.57
C LEU A 147 -5.55 26.49 11.74
N LYS A 148 -6.88 26.53 11.69
CA LYS A 148 -7.68 25.70 12.58
C LYS A 148 -7.18 24.26 12.40
N PRO A 149 -6.93 23.51 13.50
CA PRO A 149 -6.60 22.10 13.38
C PRO A 149 -7.61 21.49 12.41
N ILE A 150 -7.14 20.80 11.37
CA ILE A 150 -8.04 19.96 10.58
C ILE A 150 -8.72 19.11 11.64
N PRO A 151 -10.05 19.24 11.85
CA PRO A 151 -10.71 18.41 12.83
C PRO A 151 -10.34 17.00 12.44
N SER A 152 -9.60 16.29 13.30
CA SER A 152 -9.47 14.83 13.16
C SER A 152 -10.89 14.38 13.01
N ARG A 153 -11.30 13.97 11.80
CA ARG A 153 -12.69 13.63 11.52
C ARG A 153 -13.04 12.65 12.62
N LYS A 154 -13.88 13.04 13.58
CA LYS A 154 -14.32 12.12 14.62
C LYS A 154 -15.16 11.13 13.83
N VAL A 155 -14.53 10.03 13.43
CA VAL A 155 -15.22 8.95 12.75
C VAL A 155 -16.03 8.27 13.85
N VAL A 156 -17.24 8.78 14.05
CA VAL A 156 -18.20 8.17 14.97
C VAL A 156 -18.83 7.02 14.20
N VAL A 157 -18.56 5.81 14.68
CA VAL A 157 -19.10 4.57 14.10
C VAL A 157 -19.94 3.91 15.19
N SER A 158 -21.17 3.51 14.85
CA SER A 158 -22.03 2.80 15.79
C SER A 158 -21.48 1.39 16.09
N ILE A 159 -21.84 0.79 17.22
CA ILE A 159 -21.46 -0.61 17.54
C ILE A 159 -21.92 -1.56 16.43
N ASN A 160 -23.14 -1.34 15.92
CA ASN A 160 -23.72 -2.16 14.86
C ASN A 160 -22.92 -2.02 13.56
N ASP A 161 -22.49 -0.82 13.20
CA ASP A 161 -21.62 -0.60 12.04
C ASP A 161 -20.24 -1.23 12.23
N LEU A 162 -19.68 -1.23 13.46
CA LEU A 162 -18.44 -1.96 13.75
C LEU A 162 -18.62 -3.48 13.57
N GLN A 163 -19.74 -4.04 14.00
CA GLN A 163 -20.05 -5.46 13.81
C GLN A 163 -20.18 -5.82 12.33
N ARG A 164 -20.89 -4.98 11.55
CA ARG A 164 -21.01 -5.13 10.09
C ARG A 164 -19.66 -5.01 9.39
N LEU A 165 -18.86 -4.03 9.77
CA LEU A 165 -17.50 -3.84 9.25
C LEU A 165 -16.63 -5.08 9.46
N ASN A 166 -16.70 -5.67 10.66
CA ASN A 166 -15.98 -6.92 10.97
C ASN A 166 -16.53 -8.11 10.17
N TYR A 167 -17.85 -8.17 9.94
CA TYR A 167 -18.46 -9.19 9.10
C TYR A 167 -17.93 -9.13 7.65
N PHE A 168 -17.95 -7.96 7.01
CA PHE A 168 -17.41 -7.80 5.65
C PHE A 168 -15.90 -8.06 5.58
N SER A 169 -15.14 -7.57 6.55
CA SER A 169 -13.68 -7.80 6.62
C SER A 169 -13.35 -9.28 6.83
N GLY A 170 -14.21 -10.03 7.53
CA GLY A 170 -14.04 -11.46 7.76
C GLY A 170 -14.33 -12.33 6.54
N ILE A 171 -15.21 -11.90 5.64
CA ILE A 171 -15.47 -12.58 4.37
C ILE A 171 -14.26 -12.45 3.45
N TYR A 172 -13.73 -11.23 3.33
CA TYR A 172 -12.68 -10.87 2.38
C TYR A 172 -11.32 -10.76 3.06
N SER A 173 -10.78 -11.89 3.50
CA SER A 173 -9.44 -11.94 4.08
C SER A 173 -8.36 -11.47 3.10
N SER A 174 -7.23 -10.96 3.60
CA SER A 174 -6.11 -10.52 2.76
C SER A 174 -5.63 -11.62 1.80
N GLN A 175 -5.56 -12.88 2.28
CA GLN A 175 -5.20 -14.03 1.44
C GLN A 175 -6.20 -14.22 0.29
N PHE A 176 -7.50 -14.19 0.58
CA PHE A 176 -8.54 -14.30 -0.44
C PHE A 176 -8.42 -13.19 -1.49
N LEU A 177 -8.15 -11.96 -1.06
CA LEU A 177 -8.01 -10.81 -1.95
C LEU A 177 -6.79 -10.93 -2.86
N ASP A 178 -5.69 -11.51 -2.36
CA ASP A 178 -4.51 -11.79 -3.17
C ASP A 178 -4.78 -12.92 -4.17
N ASP A 179 -5.45 -14.01 -3.74
CA ASP A 179 -5.86 -15.10 -4.61
C ASP A 179 -6.78 -14.59 -5.73
N LEU A 180 -7.75 -13.74 -5.40
CA LEU A 180 -8.67 -13.12 -6.35
C LEU A 180 -7.95 -12.28 -7.41
N LYS A 181 -7.01 -11.43 -6.98
CA LYS A 181 -6.28 -10.53 -7.88
C LYS A 181 -5.28 -11.27 -8.76
N THR A 182 -4.80 -12.43 -8.32
CA THR A 182 -3.78 -13.21 -9.03
C THR A 182 -4.36 -14.36 -9.86
N GLU A 183 -5.64 -14.69 -9.67
CA GLU A 183 -6.36 -15.69 -10.45
C GLU A 183 -6.32 -15.35 -11.95
N ARG A 184 -6.08 -16.38 -12.76
CA ARG A 184 -5.90 -16.28 -14.21
C ARG A 184 -7.20 -16.46 -14.99
N PHE A 185 -8.27 -16.95 -14.33
CA PHE A 185 -9.60 -17.16 -14.91
C PHE A 185 -9.55 -17.91 -16.24
N ARG A 186 -8.96 -19.11 -16.21
CA ARG A 186 -8.82 -20.00 -17.38
C ARG A 186 -9.94 -21.05 -17.39
N ALA A 187 -9.71 -22.19 -18.04
CA ALA A 187 -10.69 -23.25 -18.23
C ALA A 187 -11.42 -23.67 -16.94
N LYS A 188 -10.73 -23.65 -15.80
CA LYS A 188 -11.28 -23.99 -14.49
C LYS A 188 -11.00 -22.85 -13.50
N VAL A 189 -12.02 -22.46 -12.75
CA VAL A 189 -11.94 -21.44 -11.70
C VAL A 189 -12.41 -22.05 -10.36
N PRO A 190 -11.70 -21.84 -9.23
CA PRO A 190 -12.07 -22.44 -7.95
C PRO A 190 -13.45 -21.98 -7.46
N ASN A 191 -14.28 -22.92 -7.00
CA ASN A 191 -15.58 -22.61 -6.38
C ASN A 191 -15.41 -21.72 -5.14
N SER A 192 -14.40 -22.00 -4.31
CA SER A 192 -14.10 -21.18 -3.13
C SER A 192 -13.86 -19.71 -3.45
N LEU A 193 -13.37 -19.39 -4.65
CA LEU A 193 -13.15 -18.01 -5.05
C LEU A 193 -14.48 -17.32 -5.39
N ILE A 194 -15.27 -17.94 -6.28
CA ILE A 194 -16.52 -17.37 -6.78
C ILE A 194 -17.60 -17.37 -5.70
N ASP A 195 -17.73 -18.45 -4.92
CA ASP A 195 -18.74 -18.57 -3.87
C ASP A 195 -18.49 -17.53 -2.75
N THR A 196 -17.23 -17.27 -2.38
CA THR A 196 -16.90 -16.24 -1.39
C THR A 196 -17.19 -14.84 -1.91
N LEU A 197 -16.95 -14.56 -3.20
CA LEU A 197 -17.30 -13.28 -3.83
C LEU A 197 -18.80 -12.97 -3.70
N THR A 198 -19.67 -13.97 -3.92
CA THR A 198 -21.12 -13.71 -3.95
C THR A 198 -21.75 -13.54 -2.58
N ILE A 199 -21.07 -13.88 -1.47
CA ILE A 199 -21.63 -13.79 -0.11
C ILE A 199 -22.19 -12.40 0.20
N ALA A 200 -21.47 -11.33 -0.16
CA ALA A 200 -21.96 -9.96 0.06
C ALA A 200 -23.08 -9.59 -0.91
N HIS A 201 -22.94 -9.96 -2.17
CA HIS A 201 -23.91 -9.68 -3.22
C HIS A 201 -25.26 -10.35 -2.96
N ASP A 202 -25.26 -11.59 -2.49
CA ASP A 202 -26.47 -12.37 -2.23
C ASP A 202 -27.27 -11.82 -1.05
N LYS A 203 -26.62 -11.01 -0.19
CA LYS A 203 -27.24 -10.30 0.92
C LYS A 203 -27.32 -8.79 0.71
N ARG A 204 -27.18 -8.31 -0.54
CA ARG A 204 -27.15 -6.87 -0.84
C ARG A 204 -28.39 -6.10 -0.38
N ASP A 205 -29.54 -6.77 -0.41
CA ASP A 205 -30.85 -6.24 -0.03
C ASP A 205 -31.22 -6.54 1.44
N ASP A 206 -30.30 -7.11 2.24
CA ASP A 206 -30.55 -7.36 3.67
C ASP A 206 -30.41 -6.06 4.47
N PRO A 207 -31.51 -5.49 5.01
CA PRO A 207 -31.45 -4.22 5.76
C PRO A 207 -30.61 -4.34 7.04
N LYS A 208 -30.33 -5.55 7.53
CA LYS A 208 -29.45 -5.74 8.69
C LYS A 208 -27.99 -5.44 8.39
N LEU A 209 -27.59 -5.50 7.12
CA LEU A 209 -26.21 -5.27 6.66
C LEU A 209 -25.96 -3.83 6.16
N GLU A 210 -27.00 -3.00 6.10
CA GLU A 210 -26.85 -1.58 5.80
C GLU A 210 -26.13 -0.83 6.92
N PHE A 211 -25.20 0.05 6.53
CA PHE A 211 -24.48 0.89 7.48
C PHE A 211 -25.22 2.20 7.75
N VAL A 212 -25.21 2.64 9.01
CA VAL A 212 -25.71 3.99 9.37
C VAL A 212 -24.68 5.04 9.00
N ASN A 213 -23.38 4.71 9.11
CA ASN A 213 -22.31 5.57 8.66
C ASN A 213 -22.28 5.64 7.13
N GLU A 214 -22.49 6.85 6.58
CA GLU A 214 -22.58 7.09 5.13
C GLU A 214 -21.33 6.66 4.35
N GLU A 215 -20.12 6.80 4.94
CA GLU A 215 -18.88 6.40 4.27
C GLU A 215 -18.75 4.88 4.19
N LEU A 216 -19.13 4.17 5.27
CA LEU A 216 -19.20 2.71 5.27
C LEU A 216 -20.26 2.19 4.29
N GLU A 217 -21.42 2.86 4.22
CA GLU A 217 -22.49 2.48 3.31
C GLU A 217 -22.09 2.71 1.84
N GLN A 218 -21.43 3.83 1.55
CA GLN A 218 -20.88 4.09 0.22
C GLN A 218 -19.87 2.99 -0.18
N MET A 219 -18.95 2.61 0.71
CA MET A 219 -18.01 1.51 0.44
C MET A 219 -18.73 0.17 0.20
N ARG A 220 -19.84 -0.09 0.91
CA ARG A 220 -20.67 -1.30 0.72
C ARG A 220 -21.30 -1.33 -0.66
N GLN A 221 -21.89 -0.22 -1.09
CA GLN A 221 -22.49 -0.09 -2.41
C GLN A 221 -21.47 -0.21 -3.53
N GLU A 222 -20.30 0.42 -3.38
CA GLU A 222 -19.19 0.28 -4.34
C GLU A 222 -18.72 -1.17 -4.47
N LEU A 223 -18.59 -1.89 -3.35
CA LEU A 223 -18.21 -3.31 -3.36
C LEU A 223 -19.27 -4.17 -4.03
N ILE A 224 -20.55 -3.98 -3.69
CA ILE A 224 -21.65 -4.75 -4.29
C ILE A 224 -21.71 -4.51 -5.79
N SER A 225 -21.63 -3.25 -6.23
CA SER A 225 -21.65 -2.90 -7.65
C SER A 225 -20.46 -3.50 -8.42
N ALA A 226 -19.27 -3.53 -7.82
CA ALA A 226 -18.11 -4.19 -8.42
C ALA A 226 -18.33 -5.70 -8.55
N ILE A 227 -18.91 -6.35 -7.53
CA ILE A 227 -19.24 -7.79 -7.57
C ILE A 227 -20.31 -8.07 -8.62
N GLU A 228 -21.35 -7.23 -8.73
CA GLU A 228 -22.38 -7.33 -9.77
C GLU A 228 -21.75 -7.29 -11.17
N ALA A 229 -20.95 -6.27 -11.46
CA ALA A 229 -20.27 -6.14 -12.75
C ALA A 229 -19.38 -7.35 -13.08
N PHE A 230 -18.62 -7.85 -12.08
CA PHE A 230 -17.83 -9.07 -12.22
C PHE A 230 -18.71 -10.28 -12.54
N MET A 231 -19.77 -10.52 -11.76
CA MET A 231 -20.62 -11.69 -11.92
C MET A 231 -21.42 -11.66 -13.22
N ASP A 232 -21.89 -10.48 -13.65
CA ASP A 232 -22.60 -10.29 -14.92
C ASP A 232 -21.72 -10.59 -16.13
N HIS A 233 -20.43 -10.26 -16.05
CA HIS A 233 -19.46 -10.62 -17.08
C HIS A 233 -19.05 -12.09 -17.01
N PHE A 234 -18.72 -12.60 -15.82
CA PHE A 234 -18.24 -13.97 -15.62
C PHE A 234 -19.30 -15.01 -16.01
N LYS A 235 -20.56 -14.81 -15.60
CA LYS A 235 -21.66 -15.75 -15.87
C LYS A 235 -21.97 -15.94 -17.35
N GLN A 236 -21.59 -15.00 -18.23
CA GLN A 236 -21.83 -15.13 -19.67
C GLN A 236 -21.10 -16.31 -20.29
N GLN A 237 -19.95 -16.71 -19.74
CA GLN A 237 -19.09 -17.77 -20.28
C GLN A 237 -18.78 -18.86 -19.25
N SER A 238 -19.42 -18.84 -18.09
CA SER A 238 -19.15 -19.80 -17.01
C SER A 238 -20.29 -20.80 -16.80
N GLY A 239 -19.94 -22.05 -16.48
CA GLY A 239 -20.86 -23.07 -15.99
C GLY A 239 -20.35 -23.69 -14.68
N GLY A 240 -21.14 -23.61 -13.61
CA GLY A 240 -20.73 -24.18 -12.31
C GLY A 240 -20.93 -25.69 -12.23
N ASN A 241 -19.97 -26.39 -11.63
CA ASN A 241 -20.11 -27.80 -11.20
C ASN A 241 -19.63 -27.96 -9.73
N LYS A 242 -19.73 -29.17 -9.16
CA LYS A 242 -19.41 -29.39 -7.73
C LYS A 242 -17.95 -29.13 -7.36
N GLU A 243 -17.02 -29.17 -8.32
CA GLU A 243 -15.58 -29.09 -8.08
C GLU A 243 -15.00 -27.71 -8.47
N SER A 244 -15.52 -27.10 -9.54
CA SER A 244 -15.03 -25.84 -10.10
C SER A 244 -16.07 -25.19 -11.03
N TYR A 245 -15.85 -23.92 -11.35
CA TYR A 245 -16.51 -23.29 -12.49
C TYR A 245 -15.74 -23.62 -13.77
N ASP A 246 -16.44 -24.19 -14.75
CA ASP A 246 -16.00 -24.23 -16.14
C ASP A 246 -16.08 -22.83 -16.72
N TYR A 247 -15.03 -22.38 -17.38
CA TYR A 247 -14.97 -21.06 -18.01
C TYR A 247 -14.31 -21.17 -19.39
N ILE A 248 -13.37 -20.28 -19.74
CA ILE A 248 -12.81 -20.18 -21.08
C ILE A 248 -11.52 -21.01 -21.21
N ASP A 249 -11.55 -22.06 -22.03
CA ASP A 249 -10.36 -22.81 -22.46
C ASP A 249 -9.83 -22.30 -23.81
N LEU A 250 -8.82 -21.42 -23.76
CA LEU A 250 -8.18 -20.89 -24.96
C LEU A 250 -7.48 -21.95 -25.81
N ASN A 251 -7.03 -23.07 -25.23
CA ASN A 251 -6.40 -24.14 -26.01
C ASN A 251 -7.45 -24.90 -26.82
N GLU A 252 -8.62 -25.14 -26.23
CA GLU A 252 -9.76 -25.71 -26.95
C GLU A 252 -10.28 -24.78 -28.04
N ILE A 253 -10.43 -23.50 -27.73
CA ILE A 253 -10.85 -22.49 -28.71
C ILE A 253 -9.83 -22.38 -29.85
N ARG A 254 -8.53 -22.35 -29.56
CA ARG A 254 -7.48 -22.31 -30.61
C ARG A 254 -7.57 -23.50 -31.56
N ARG A 255 -7.95 -24.67 -31.06
CA ARG A 255 -8.10 -25.90 -31.85
C ARG A 255 -9.38 -25.89 -32.71
N LYS A 256 -10.50 -25.42 -32.17
CA LYS A 256 -11.81 -25.48 -32.83
C LYS A 256 -12.16 -24.23 -33.65
N TYR A 257 -11.78 -23.06 -33.16
CA TYR A 257 -12.17 -21.74 -33.66
C TYR A 257 -11.00 -20.73 -33.55
N PRO A 258 -9.88 -20.94 -34.27
CA PRO A 258 -8.66 -20.13 -34.13
C PRO A 258 -8.87 -18.62 -34.34
N GLN A 259 -9.80 -18.24 -35.21
CA GLN A 259 -10.16 -16.84 -35.49
C GLN A 259 -10.84 -16.12 -34.32
N SER A 260 -11.35 -16.86 -33.33
CA SER A 260 -12.06 -16.30 -32.17
C SER A 260 -11.16 -16.17 -30.94
N VAL A 261 -9.90 -16.61 -30.98
CA VAL A 261 -9.00 -16.67 -29.82
C VAL A 261 -8.85 -15.30 -29.15
N ASP A 262 -8.61 -14.25 -29.94
CA ASP A 262 -8.40 -12.90 -29.41
C ASP A 262 -9.62 -12.39 -28.66
N LYS A 263 -10.83 -12.60 -29.22
CA LYS A 263 -12.09 -12.24 -28.55
C LYS A 263 -12.21 -12.88 -27.16
N PHE A 264 -11.89 -14.16 -27.03
CA PHE A 264 -12.00 -14.86 -25.76
C PHE A 264 -10.85 -14.52 -24.80
N ALA A 265 -9.67 -14.18 -25.32
CA ALA A 265 -8.57 -13.65 -24.52
C ALA A 265 -8.96 -12.29 -23.90
N ASP A 266 -9.55 -11.40 -24.69
CA ASP A 266 -10.06 -10.10 -24.21
C ASP A 266 -11.13 -10.28 -23.12
N MET A 267 -11.99 -11.30 -23.24
CA MET A 267 -12.98 -11.61 -22.21
C MET A 267 -12.33 -12.07 -20.90
N ILE A 268 -11.28 -12.89 -20.96
CA ILE A 268 -10.50 -13.30 -19.78
C ILE A 268 -9.84 -12.08 -19.13
N ASP A 269 -9.20 -11.22 -19.94
CA ASP A 269 -8.55 -10.02 -19.42
C ASP A 269 -9.57 -9.08 -18.77
N LYS A 270 -10.76 -8.94 -19.34
CA LYS A 270 -11.84 -8.16 -18.71
C LYS A 270 -12.31 -8.77 -17.38
N THR A 271 -12.40 -10.10 -17.28
CA THR A 271 -12.72 -10.78 -16.00
C THR A 271 -11.67 -10.48 -14.94
N ARG A 272 -10.39 -10.49 -15.31
CA ARG A 272 -9.27 -10.18 -14.42
C ARG A 272 -9.30 -8.73 -13.94
N GLU A 273 -9.59 -7.79 -14.83
CA GLU A 273 -9.77 -6.37 -14.47
C GLU A 273 -10.87 -6.20 -13.43
N LEU A 274 -12.06 -6.80 -13.67
CA LEU A 274 -13.19 -6.72 -12.75
C LEU A 274 -12.88 -7.39 -11.40
N ALA A 275 -12.15 -8.50 -11.38
CA ALA A 275 -11.71 -9.14 -10.14
C ALA A 275 -10.79 -8.22 -9.31
N ILE A 276 -9.89 -7.49 -9.97
CA ILE A 276 -9.03 -6.49 -9.33
C ILE A 276 -9.86 -5.33 -8.77
N GLU A 277 -10.86 -4.85 -9.50
CA GLU A 277 -11.78 -3.81 -9.03
C GLU A 277 -12.53 -4.22 -7.76
N VAL A 278 -13.08 -5.45 -7.73
CA VAL A 278 -13.69 -6.03 -6.52
C VAL A 278 -12.69 -6.06 -5.37
N GLY A 279 -11.48 -6.57 -5.62
CA GLY A 279 -10.44 -6.62 -4.61
C GLY A 279 -10.05 -5.24 -4.06
N ASN A 280 -10.03 -4.22 -4.92
CA ASN A 280 -9.74 -2.84 -4.53
C ASN A 280 -10.87 -2.21 -3.70
N ALA A 281 -12.13 -2.53 -4.01
CA ALA A 281 -13.29 -2.11 -3.22
C ALA A 281 -13.28 -2.77 -1.84
N ALA A 282 -13.05 -4.08 -1.77
CA ALA A 282 -13.03 -4.83 -0.51
C ALA A 282 -11.92 -4.37 0.45
N VAL A 283 -10.72 -4.06 -0.06
CA VAL A 283 -9.59 -3.54 0.76
C VAL A 283 -9.93 -2.25 1.50
N LYS A 284 -10.91 -1.46 1.03
CA LYS A 284 -11.31 -0.21 1.71
C LYS A 284 -11.85 -0.48 3.12
N PHE A 285 -12.56 -1.59 3.32
CA PHE A 285 -13.06 -1.99 4.64
C PHE A 285 -11.92 -2.30 5.62
N GLU A 286 -10.91 -3.05 5.18
CA GLU A 286 -9.71 -3.35 5.99
C GLU A 286 -8.96 -2.06 6.37
N LYS A 287 -8.76 -1.16 5.40
CA LYS A 287 -8.13 0.15 5.62
C LYS A 287 -8.90 1.00 6.63
N PHE A 288 -10.24 1.03 6.52
CA PHE A 288 -11.08 1.77 7.44
C PHE A 288 -11.03 1.18 8.86
N SER A 289 -11.10 -0.15 8.99
CA SER A 289 -10.95 -0.85 10.27
C SER A 289 -9.61 -0.56 10.94
N SER A 290 -8.52 -0.64 10.16
CA SER A 290 -7.16 -0.29 10.60
C SER A 290 -7.06 1.17 11.05
N HIS A 291 -7.70 2.10 10.34
CA HIS A 291 -7.77 3.51 10.73
C HIS A 291 -8.47 3.69 12.09
N LEU A 292 -9.59 3.01 12.33
CA LEU A 292 -10.30 3.05 13.61
C LEU A 292 -9.47 2.48 14.77
N CYS A 293 -8.73 1.39 14.55
CA CYS A 293 -7.83 0.80 15.56
C CYS A 293 -6.70 1.78 15.94
N ASN A 294 -6.13 2.47 14.95
CA ASN A 294 -5.11 3.49 15.18
C ASN A 294 -5.65 4.70 15.96
N LEU A 295 -6.94 5.04 15.80
CA LEU A 295 -7.62 6.07 16.59
C LEU A 295 -7.91 5.61 18.03
N LYS A 296 -8.33 4.35 18.25
CA LYS A 296 -8.55 3.78 19.60
C LYS A 296 -7.28 3.81 20.45
N GLY A 297 -6.11 3.61 19.85
CA GLY A 297 -4.81 3.71 20.53
C GLY A 297 -4.40 5.13 20.94
N GLN A 298 -5.18 6.17 20.58
CA GLN A 298 -4.87 7.59 20.83
C GLN A 298 -5.74 8.23 21.93
N THR A 299 -6.77 7.54 22.44
CA THR A 299 -7.64 8.06 23.51
C THR A 299 -7.86 7.00 24.57
N ASP A 300 -7.69 7.36 25.86
CA ASP A 300 -8.27 6.61 26.97
C ASP A 300 -9.72 6.25 26.62
N THR A 301 -10.01 4.96 26.71
CA THR A 301 -11.26 4.28 26.43
C THR A 301 -12.47 5.05 26.95
N LYS A 302 -13.12 5.86 26.08
CA LYS A 302 -14.52 6.32 26.23
C LYS A 302 -15.14 7.05 25.02
N LEU A 303 -14.44 7.23 23.89
CA LEU A 303 -14.89 8.17 22.84
C LEU A 303 -15.14 7.60 21.43
N LEU A 304 -15.32 6.28 21.26
CA LEU A 304 -15.73 5.68 19.98
C LEU A 304 -17.00 4.83 20.07
N VAL A 305 -17.77 4.98 21.15
CA VAL A 305 -19.01 4.24 21.36
C VAL A 305 -20.02 5.19 22.01
N ASN A 306 -20.94 5.73 21.22
CA ASN A 306 -22.17 6.29 21.78
C ASN A 306 -23.09 5.11 22.10
N TYR A 307 -23.27 4.83 23.39
CA TYR A 307 -24.38 4.04 23.87
C TYR A 307 -25.63 4.93 23.87
N PRO A 308 -26.69 4.62 23.12
CA PRO A 308 -28.00 5.12 23.48
C PRO A 308 -28.46 4.37 24.74
N TYR A 309 -28.79 5.14 25.78
CA TYR A 309 -29.59 4.67 26.91
C TYR A 309 -31.00 4.28 26.44
#